data_AF-A0A7S2MEV7-F1
#
_entry.id   AF-A0A7S2MEV7-F1
#
_cell.length_a   1.000
_cell.length_b   1.000
_cell.length_c   1.000
_cell.angle_alpha   90.00
_cell.angle_beta   90.00
_cell.angle_gamma   90.00
#
_symmetry.space_group_name_H-M   'P 1'
#
loop_
_entity.id
_entity.type
_entity.pdbx_description
1 polymer ?
#
loop_
_entity_poly.entity_id
_entity_poly.type
_entity_poly.pdbx_seq_one_letter_code
_entity_poly.pdbx_strand_id
1 'polypeptide(L)'
;EKGVQKQWQVPKDFVLPKCNRRIGWKFWLMGMPNFRVLTADGGSRVQPICPFRLFELQRLPMKIRRQFERGWKPTFMTMEKDLNLPDDLSEYNEGQINLTYRAGTENLRQRAEYIFLTRPKHCVWSVATWSKGIRHSEILKHGTVRDKANLLIDDYPLKKKRKRNEDSDSATQGPSWQSCA
;
A
#
# COMPACT_ATOMS: atom_id res chain seq x y z
N GLU A 1 3.30 1.95 38.33
CA GLU A 1 2.82 2.65 37.12
C GLU A 1 2.15 1.63 36.20
N LYS A 2 0.86 1.78 35.91
CA LYS A 2 0.17 0.89 34.96
C LYS A 2 0.65 1.26 33.56
N GLY A 3 1.50 0.42 32.97
CA GLY A 3 1.98 0.62 31.61
C GLY A 3 0.81 0.82 30.66
N VAL A 4 0.85 1.89 29.86
CA VAL A 4 -0.17 2.22 28.86
C VAL A 4 -0.30 1.02 27.92
N GLN A 5 -1.35 0.22 28.09
CA GLN A 5 -1.61 -0.90 27.20
C GLN A 5 -1.90 -0.33 25.83
N LYS A 6 -1.03 -0.66 24.87
CA LYS A 6 -1.20 -0.25 23.48
C LYS A 6 -2.50 -0.85 22.93
N GLN A 7 -3.52 -0.01 22.76
CA GLN A 7 -4.81 -0.43 22.21
C GLN A 7 -4.67 -0.68 20.70
N TRP A 8 -4.64 -1.95 20.31
CA TRP A 8 -4.60 -2.35 18.90
C TRP A 8 -5.97 -2.19 18.25
N GLN A 9 -6.02 -1.70 17.01
CA GLN A 9 -7.26 -1.60 16.22
C GLN A 9 -7.77 -2.95 15.70
N VAL A 10 -6.93 -3.99 15.79
CA VAL A 10 -7.27 -5.36 15.39
C VAL A 10 -6.89 -6.34 16.51
N PRO A 11 -7.63 -7.45 16.66
CA PRO A 11 -7.26 -8.54 17.57
C PRO A 11 -5.86 -9.10 17.29
N LYS A 12 -5.22 -9.70 18.30
CA LYS A 12 -3.84 -10.22 18.21
C LYS A 12 -3.67 -11.25 17.08
N ASP A 13 -4.65 -12.13 16.92
CA ASP A 13 -4.63 -13.20 15.92
C ASP A 13 -5.34 -12.83 14.62
N PHE A 14 -5.67 -11.54 14.44
CA PHE A 14 -6.25 -11.07 13.19
C PHE A 14 -5.30 -11.29 12.02
N VAL A 15 -5.85 -11.76 10.91
CA VAL A 15 -5.15 -11.90 9.63
C VAL A 15 -5.90 -11.11 8.58
N LEU A 16 -5.18 -10.33 7.77
CA LEU A 16 -5.79 -9.63 6.65
C LEU A 16 -6.41 -10.64 5.68
N PRO A 17 -7.67 -10.42 5.24
CA PRO A 17 -8.32 -11.30 4.29
C PRO A 17 -7.52 -11.46 3.00
N LYS A 18 -7.48 -12.68 2.46
CA LYS A 18 -7.03 -12.90 1.08
C LYS A 18 -8.26 -12.80 0.19
N CYS A 19 -8.46 -11.64 -0.43
CA CYS A 19 -9.63 -11.38 -1.25
C CYS A 19 -9.29 -10.64 -2.55
N ASN A 20 -10.26 -10.60 -3.46
CA ASN A 20 -10.18 -9.78 -4.66
C ASN A 20 -10.40 -8.29 -4.33
N ARG A 21 -10.15 -7.43 -5.33
CA ARG A 21 -10.27 -5.97 -5.17
C ARG A 21 -11.67 -5.50 -4.78
N ARG A 22 -12.73 -6.14 -5.30
CA ARG A 22 -14.13 -5.76 -4.99
C ARG A 22 -14.46 -5.97 -3.52
N ILE A 23 -14.16 -7.16 -3.00
CA ILE A 23 -14.35 -7.48 -1.58
C ILE A 23 -13.44 -6.60 -0.71
N GLY A 24 -12.19 -6.40 -1.14
CA GLY A 24 -11.25 -5.56 -0.41
C GLY A 24 -11.69 -4.10 -0.34
N TRP A 25 -12.32 -3.57 -1.39
CA TRP A 25 -12.91 -2.23 -1.38
C TRP A 25 -14.04 -2.11 -0.34
N LYS A 26 -14.88 -3.14 -0.20
CA LYS A 26 -15.89 -3.16 0.85
C LYS A 26 -15.27 -3.09 2.25
N PHE A 27 -14.21 -3.86 2.52
CA PHE A 27 -13.49 -3.77 3.79
C PHE A 27 -12.77 -2.43 3.98
N TRP A 28 -12.28 -1.84 2.89
CA TRP A 28 -11.68 -0.51 2.91
C TRP A 28 -12.65 0.55 3.42
N LEU A 29 -13.88 0.53 2.91
CA LEU A 29 -14.92 1.50 3.21
C LEU A 29 -15.67 1.22 4.52
N MET A 30 -16.03 -0.05 4.78
CA MET A 30 -16.96 -0.42 5.86
C MET A 30 -16.31 -1.25 6.98
N GLY A 31 -15.08 -1.72 6.78
CA GLY A 31 -14.41 -2.60 7.72
C GLY A 31 -15.04 -3.99 7.75
N MET A 32 -15.02 -4.62 8.93
CA MET A 32 -15.62 -5.93 9.17
C MET A 32 -16.53 -5.85 10.41
N PRO A 33 -17.76 -5.35 10.28
CA PRO A 33 -18.64 -5.08 11.42
C PRO A 33 -19.02 -6.35 12.20
N ASN A 34 -19.10 -7.49 11.51
CA ASN A 34 -19.49 -8.78 12.09
C ASN A 34 -18.28 -9.68 12.38
N PHE A 35 -17.06 -9.14 12.48
CA PHE A 35 -15.89 -9.95 12.79
C PHE A 35 -16.03 -10.59 14.17
N ARG A 36 -15.69 -11.87 14.29
CA ARG A 36 -15.83 -12.64 15.53
C ARG A 36 -14.47 -13.16 15.99
N VAL A 37 -14.25 -13.13 17.30
CA VAL A 37 -13.08 -13.67 17.97
C VAL A 37 -13.53 -14.82 18.85
N LEU A 38 -12.77 -15.92 18.83
CA LEU A 38 -12.98 -17.05 19.74
C LEU A 38 -12.61 -16.64 21.17
N THR A 39 -13.48 -16.94 22.13
CA THR A 39 -13.21 -16.71 23.55
C THR A 39 -12.53 -17.93 24.15
N ALA A 40 -11.85 -17.74 25.29
CA ALA A 40 -11.18 -18.84 26.00
C ALA A 40 -12.16 -19.97 26.39
N ASP A 41 -13.42 -19.62 26.62
CA ASP A 41 -14.49 -20.54 27.03
C ASP A 41 -15.09 -21.34 25.85
N GLY A 42 -14.47 -21.30 24.66
CA GLY A 42 -14.96 -21.96 23.45
C GLY A 42 -16.11 -21.25 22.73
N GLY A 43 -16.54 -20.09 23.24
CA GLY A 43 -17.55 -19.22 22.61
C GLY A 43 -16.98 -18.35 21.48
N SER A 44 -17.85 -17.53 20.87
CA SER A 44 -17.43 -16.45 19.97
C SER A 44 -18.07 -15.13 20.37
N ARG A 45 -17.29 -14.05 20.34
CA ARG A 45 -17.80 -12.69 20.55
C ARG A 45 -17.63 -11.86 19.30
N VAL A 46 -18.60 -11.00 19.01
CA VAL A 46 -18.47 -10.00 17.94
C VAL A 46 -17.50 -8.92 18.41
N GLN A 47 -16.49 -8.65 17.60
CA GLN A 47 -15.52 -7.59 17.77
C GLN A 47 -15.32 -6.89 16.43
N PRO A 48 -16.11 -5.84 16.13
CA PRO A 48 -16.06 -5.14 14.86
C PRO A 48 -14.66 -4.63 14.54
N ILE A 49 -14.26 -4.74 13.28
CA ILE A 49 -13.04 -4.10 12.78
C ILE A 49 -13.47 -2.87 11.99
N CYS A 50 -12.89 -1.72 12.31
CA CYS A 50 -13.19 -0.46 11.63
C CYS A 50 -12.82 -0.50 10.13
N PRO A 51 -13.36 0.42 9.31
CA PRO A 51 -12.91 0.61 7.94
C PRO A 51 -11.40 0.64 7.80
N PHE A 52 -10.85 -0.13 6.86
CA PHE A 52 -9.40 -0.26 6.77
C PHE A 52 -8.72 1.06 6.37
N ARG A 53 -9.45 1.96 5.69
CA ARG A 53 -8.96 3.33 5.40
C ARG A 53 -8.64 4.14 6.66
N LEU A 54 -9.28 3.80 7.79
CA LEU A 54 -9.10 4.43 9.11
C LEU A 54 -8.03 3.73 9.97
N PHE A 55 -7.31 2.75 9.41
CA PHE A 55 -6.22 2.09 10.14
C PHE A 55 -5.05 3.03 10.39
N GLU A 56 -4.74 3.22 11.66
CA GLU A 56 -3.52 3.85 12.13
C GLU A 56 -2.40 2.82 12.15
N LEU A 57 -1.40 2.99 11.27
CA LEU A 57 -0.30 2.02 11.11
C LEU A 57 0.45 1.70 12.42
N GLN A 58 0.50 2.65 13.36
CA GLN A 58 1.13 2.45 14.65
C GLN A 58 0.28 1.58 15.60
N ARG A 59 -1.04 1.51 15.38
CA ARG A 59 -2.03 0.69 16.12
C ARG A 59 -2.34 -0.63 15.41
N LEU A 60 -1.46 -1.08 14.51
CA LEU A 60 -1.50 -2.41 13.90
C LEU A 60 -0.29 -3.27 14.33
N PRO A 61 -0.48 -4.57 14.64
CA PRO A 61 0.63 -5.48 14.85
C PRO A 61 1.62 -5.47 13.67
N MET A 62 2.93 -5.53 13.95
CA MET A 62 3.99 -5.32 12.94
C MET A 62 3.81 -6.16 11.67
N LYS A 63 3.41 -7.43 11.80
CA LYS A 63 3.16 -8.33 10.67
C LYS A 63 2.01 -7.83 9.79
N ILE A 64 0.90 -7.43 10.41
CA ILE A 64 -0.29 -6.90 9.74
C ILE A 64 0.00 -5.55 9.11
N ARG A 65 0.67 -4.66 9.83
CA ARG A 65 1.13 -3.36 9.33
C ARG A 65 1.90 -3.51 8.01
N ARG A 66 2.94 -4.36 7.97
CA ARG A 66 3.76 -4.57 6.76
C ARG A 66 2.94 -5.09 5.59
N GLN A 67 2.02 -6.02 5.83
CA GLN A 67 1.14 -6.56 4.79
C GLN A 67 0.15 -5.50 4.28
N PHE A 68 -0.40 -4.70 5.18
CA PHE A 68 -1.32 -3.63 4.87
C PHE A 68 -0.66 -2.53 4.04
N GLU A 69 0.48 -2.01 4.50
CA GLU A 69 1.26 -0.97 3.82
C GLU A 69 1.70 -1.37 2.41
N ARG A 70 2.10 -2.63 2.22
CA ARG A 70 2.67 -3.11 0.95
C ARG A 70 1.66 -3.72 -0.01
N GLY A 71 0.51 -4.13 0.50
CA GLY A 71 -0.46 -4.94 -0.24
C GLY A 71 -1.81 -4.26 -0.41
N TRP A 72 -2.30 -3.54 0.59
CA TRP A 72 -3.65 -2.96 0.59
C TRP A 72 -3.60 -1.46 0.31
N LYS A 73 -2.81 -0.74 1.10
CA LYS A 73 -2.75 0.72 1.10
C LYS A 73 -2.48 1.31 -0.29
N PRO A 74 -1.52 0.82 -1.11
CA PRO A 74 -1.25 1.42 -2.41
C PRO A 74 -2.44 1.32 -3.35
N THR A 75 -3.12 0.17 -3.39
CA THR A 75 -4.25 -0.03 -4.30
C THR A 75 -5.44 0.83 -3.91
N PHE A 76 -5.82 0.80 -2.63
CA PHE A 76 -7.04 1.46 -2.21
C PHE A 76 -6.89 2.96 -2.00
N MET A 77 -5.72 3.47 -1.63
CA MET A 77 -5.47 4.91 -1.68
C MET A 77 -5.50 5.45 -3.12
N THR A 78 -5.00 4.69 -4.11
CA THR A 78 -5.15 5.10 -5.52
C THR A 78 -6.61 5.08 -5.95
N MET A 79 -7.40 4.09 -5.53
CA MET A 79 -8.84 4.07 -5.82
C MET A 79 -9.59 5.24 -5.17
N GLU A 80 -9.26 5.55 -3.92
CA GLU A 80 -9.89 6.61 -3.14
C GLU A 80 -9.47 8.02 -3.58
N LYS A 81 -8.38 8.13 -4.36
CA LYS A 81 -7.90 9.41 -4.91
C LYS A 81 -9.07 10.16 -5.56
N ASP A 82 -9.24 11.43 -5.21
CA ASP A 82 -10.27 12.32 -5.77
C ASP A 82 -11.74 11.89 -5.49
N LEU A 83 -11.98 10.86 -4.66
CA LEU A 83 -13.32 10.52 -4.18
C LEU A 83 -13.62 11.32 -2.90
N ASN A 84 -14.71 12.10 -2.93
CA ASN A 84 -15.22 12.76 -1.74
C ASN A 84 -16.06 11.78 -0.91
N LEU A 85 -15.39 10.94 -0.12
CA LEU A 85 -16.03 9.97 0.76
C LEU A 85 -16.28 10.60 2.13
N PRO A 86 -17.49 10.47 2.72
CA PRO A 86 -17.73 10.87 4.10
C PRO A 86 -16.90 10.02 5.07
N ASP A 87 -16.71 10.51 6.29
CA ASP A 87 -15.96 9.82 7.34
C ASP A 87 -16.67 8.53 7.80
N ASP A 88 -18.00 8.58 7.92
CA ASP A 88 -18.83 7.42 8.21
C ASP A 88 -19.47 6.87 6.94
N LEU A 89 -19.28 5.57 6.72
CA LEU A 89 -19.80 4.78 5.60
C LEU A 89 -20.52 3.52 6.08
N SER A 90 -20.85 3.43 7.37
CA SER A 90 -21.49 2.27 7.97
C SER A 90 -22.83 1.92 7.32
N GLU A 91 -23.55 2.93 6.82
CA GLU A 91 -24.87 2.77 6.18
C GLU A 91 -24.82 2.61 4.65
N TYR A 92 -23.62 2.58 4.04
CA TYR A 92 -23.53 2.43 2.60
C TYR A 92 -24.16 1.12 2.12
N ASN A 93 -25.13 1.25 1.20
CA ASN A 93 -25.73 0.10 0.54
C ASN A 93 -24.87 -0.39 -0.64
N GLU A 94 -25.21 -1.57 -1.17
CA GLU A 94 -24.45 -2.19 -2.26
C GLU A 94 -24.37 -1.32 -3.53
N GLY A 95 -25.40 -0.51 -3.80
CA GLY A 95 -25.42 0.45 -4.91
C GLY A 95 -24.36 1.55 -4.75
N GLN A 96 -24.27 2.17 -3.57
CA GLN A 96 -23.26 3.19 -3.26
C GLN A 96 -21.84 2.61 -3.29
N ILE A 97 -21.65 1.39 -2.77
CA ILE A 97 -20.36 0.68 -2.84
C ILE A 97 -20.00 0.38 -4.30
N ASN A 98 -20.97 0.05 -5.16
CA ASN A 98 -20.74 -0.16 -6.59
C ASN A 98 -20.33 1.11 -7.33
N LEU A 99 -21.00 2.24 -7.05
CA LEU A 99 -20.68 3.53 -7.64
C LEU A 99 -19.26 3.97 -7.30
N THR A 100 -18.91 3.98 -6.02
CA THR A 100 -17.54 4.34 -5.56
C THR A 100 -16.48 3.39 -6.08
N TYR A 101 -16.78 2.10 -6.20
CA TYR A 101 -15.86 1.13 -6.77
C TYR A 101 -15.58 1.36 -8.25
N ARG A 102 -16.59 1.73 -9.03
CA ARG A 102 -16.43 2.09 -10.45
C ARG A 102 -15.57 3.35 -10.58
N ALA A 103 -15.90 4.39 -9.81
CA ALA A 103 -15.12 5.63 -9.79
C ALA A 103 -13.65 5.37 -9.40
N GLY A 104 -13.41 4.64 -8.30
CA GLY A 104 -12.05 4.30 -7.90
C GLY A 104 -11.33 3.35 -8.86
N THR A 105 -12.07 2.53 -9.60
CA THR A 105 -11.47 1.71 -10.67
C THR A 105 -10.94 2.59 -11.81
N GLU A 106 -11.59 3.71 -12.11
CA GLU A 106 -11.09 4.66 -13.11
C GLU A 106 -9.80 5.32 -12.65
N ASN A 107 -9.68 5.68 -11.37
CA ASN A 107 -8.42 6.20 -10.81
C ASN A 107 -7.27 5.19 -10.94
N LEU A 108 -7.55 3.90 -10.70
CA LEU A 108 -6.57 2.85 -10.97
C LEU A 108 -6.22 2.72 -12.45
N ARG A 109 -7.20 2.89 -13.33
CA ARG A 109 -6.99 2.85 -14.79
C ARG A 109 -6.09 3.99 -15.23
N GLN A 110 -6.33 5.21 -14.76
CA GLN A 110 -5.47 6.37 -15.05
C GLN A 110 -4.03 6.15 -14.57
N ARG A 111 -3.84 5.41 -13.47
CA ARG A 111 -2.53 5.11 -12.92
C ARG A 111 -1.77 4.02 -13.69
N ALA A 112 -2.47 2.99 -14.15
CA ALA A 112 -1.89 1.75 -14.66
C ALA A 112 -2.80 1.10 -15.72
N GLU A 113 -3.07 1.81 -16.81
CA GLU A 113 -3.95 1.39 -17.89
C GLU A 113 -3.50 0.07 -18.53
N TYR A 114 -2.18 -0.16 -18.62
CA TYR A 114 -1.63 -1.38 -19.19
C TYR A 114 -2.19 -2.66 -18.55
N ILE A 115 -2.57 -2.63 -17.26
CA ILE A 115 -3.18 -3.79 -16.60
C ILE A 115 -4.50 -4.15 -17.27
N PHE A 116 -5.33 -3.15 -17.57
CA PHE A 116 -6.63 -3.35 -18.20
C PHE A 116 -6.52 -3.79 -19.66
N LEU A 117 -5.46 -3.35 -20.36
CA LEU A 117 -5.24 -3.71 -21.75
C LEU A 117 -4.60 -5.09 -21.93
N THR A 118 -3.69 -5.48 -21.04
CA THR A 118 -2.81 -6.65 -21.25
C THR A 118 -3.09 -7.82 -20.29
N ARG A 119 -3.90 -7.63 -19.25
CA ARG A 119 -4.10 -8.62 -18.17
C ARG A 119 -5.58 -9.00 -18.02
N PRO A 120 -6.12 -9.90 -18.87
CA PRO A 120 -7.56 -10.18 -18.92
C PRO A 120 -8.13 -10.76 -17.62
N LYS A 121 -7.29 -11.38 -16.78
CA LYS A 121 -7.68 -11.96 -15.48
C LYS A 121 -7.53 -10.99 -14.30
N HIS A 122 -7.34 -9.70 -14.54
CA HIS A 122 -7.11 -8.73 -13.45
C HIS A 122 -8.28 -8.63 -12.46
N CYS A 123 -9.50 -8.97 -12.87
CA CYS A 123 -10.70 -8.90 -12.03
C CYS A 123 -10.68 -9.91 -10.86
N VAL A 124 -10.02 -11.06 -11.03
CA VAL A 124 -9.90 -12.11 -10.00
C VAL A 124 -8.63 -12.00 -9.16
N TRP A 125 -7.77 -11.03 -9.48
CA TRP A 125 -6.53 -10.82 -8.74
C TRP A 125 -6.78 -10.48 -7.27
N SER A 126 -5.92 -11.01 -6.42
CA SER A 126 -5.86 -10.58 -5.02
C SER A 126 -5.49 -9.10 -4.93
N VAL A 127 -5.88 -8.45 -3.85
CA VAL A 127 -5.48 -7.06 -3.54
C VAL A 127 -3.94 -6.91 -3.58
N ALA A 128 -3.20 -7.89 -3.03
CA ALA A 128 -1.74 -7.87 -3.05
C ALA A 128 -1.14 -7.94 -4.47
N THR A 129 -1.80 -8.66 -5.38
CA THR A 129 -1.39 -8.72 -6.80
C THR A 129 -1.63 -7.39 -7.49
N TRP A 130 -2.79 -6.76 -7.26
CA TRP A 130 -3.06 -5.40 -7.73
C TRP A 130 -2.01 -4.41 -7.25
N SER A 131 -1.67 -4.46 -5.96
CA SER A 131 -0.68 -3.55 -5.39
C SER A 131 0.72 -3.73 -5.99
N LYS A 132 1.09 -4.91 -6.48
CA LYS A 132 2.33 -5.11 -7.24
C LYS A 132 2.27 -4.47 -8.62
N GLY A 133 1.16 -4.68 -9.35
CA GLY A 133 1.01 -4.18 -10.72
C GLY A 133 1.02 -2.66 -10.82
N ILE A 134 0.52 -1.95 -9.81
CA ILE A 134 0.49 -0.47 -9.83
C ILE A 134 1.76 0.18 -9.28
N ARG A 135 2.81 -0.59 -8.97
CA ARG A 135 4.07 -0.02 -8.47
C ARG A 135 4.78 0.72 -9.58
N HIS A 136 5.49 1.79 -9.20
CA HIS A 136 6.33 2.58 -10.10
C HIS A 136 7.24 1.71 -10.97
N SER A 137 7.99 0.77 -10.36
CA SER A 137 8.90 -0.13 -11.08
C SER A 137 8.19 -0.99 -12.12
N GLU A 138 6.99 -1.45 -11.81
CA GLU A 138 6.24 -2.34 -12.69
C GLU A 138 5.61 -1.58 -13.86
N ILE A 139 5.15 -0.35 -13.60
CA ILE A 139 4.66 0.56 -14.62
C ILE A 139 5.80 1.03 -15.54
N LEU A 140 7.01 1.30 -15.03
CA LEU A 140 8.15 1.60 -15.89
C LEU A 140 8.46 0.46 -16.87
N LYS A 141 8.34 -0.79 -16.40
CA LYS A 141 8.66 -1.98 -17.17
C LYS A 141 7.57 -2.34 -18.18
N HIS A 142 6.30 -2.28 -17.77
CA HIS A 142 5.18 -2.84 -18.53
C HIS A 142 4.09 -1.84 -18.89
N GLY A 143 4.15 -0.63 -18.35
CA GLY A 143 3.16 0.43 -18.56
C GLY A 143 3.12 0.93 -20.00
N THR A 144 1.98 1.50 -20.37
CA THR A 144 1.83 2.24 -21.63
C THR A 144 2.70 3.51 -21.63
N VAL A 145 2.83 4.17 -22.78
CA VAL A 145 3.50 5.48 -22.87
C VAL A 145 2.82 6.49 -21.92
N ARG A 146 1.48 6.46 -21.85
CA ARG A 146 0.68 7.29 -20.96
C ARG A 146 0.94 6.97 -19.49
N ASP A 147 0.96 5.69 -19.11
CA ASP A 147 1.21 5.29 -17.72
C ASP A 147 2.57 5.78 -17.23
N LYS A 148 3.60 5.68 -18.08
CA LYS A 148 4.95 6.15 -17.78
C LYS A 148 5.04 7.66 -17.71
N ALA A 149 4.33 8.39 -18.56
CA ALA A 149 4.26 9.85 -18.48
C ALA A 149 3.64 10.31 -17.15
N ASN A 150 2.58 9.64 -16.70
CA ASN A 150 1.92 9.95 -15.42
C ASN A 150 2.84 9.73 -14.20
N LEU A 151 3.81 8.80 -14.29
CA LEU A 151 4.82 8.62 -13.23
C LEU A 151 5.69 9.85 -13.02
N LEU A 152 6.05 10.54 -14.10
CA LEU A 152 6.99 11.66 -14.06
C LEU A 152 6.35 12.91 -13.43
N ILE A 153 5.01 13.01 -13.51
CA ILE A 153 4.23 14.09 -12.92
C ILE A 153 4.12 13.90 -11.40
N ASP A 154 3.94 12.65 -10.94
CA ASP A 154 3.78 12.33 -9.52
C ASP A 154 5.12 12.40 -8.73
N ASP A 155 6.30 12.33 -9.38
CA ASP A 155 7.61 12.12 -8.73
C ASP A 155 8.56 13.35 -8.68
N TYR A 156 8.05 14.59 -8.81
CA TYR A 156 8.89 15.81 -8.63
C TYR A 156 8.56 16.59 -7.33
N PRO A 157 9.57 17.01 -6.52
CA PRO A 157 10.99 17.10 -6.84
C PRO A 157 11.86 15.98 -6.27
N LEU A 158 12.75 15.50 -7.14
CA LEU A 158 13.85 14.58 -6.90
C LEU A 158 14.63 14.90 -5.62
N LYS A 159 14.55 14.01 -4.62
CA LYS A 159 15.59 13.95 -3.59
C LYS A 159 16.90 13.51 -4.27
N LYS A 160 17.85 14.45 -4.39
CA LYS A 160 19.24 14.21 -4.84
C LYS A 160 19.74 12.88 -4.29
N LYS A 161 20.14 11.97 -5.20
CA LYS A 161 20.95 10.80 -4.83
C LYS A 161 22.15 11.30 -4.01
N ARG A 162 22.33 10.75 -2.80
CA ARG A 162 23.58 10.93 -2.05
C ARG A 162 24.72 10.39 -2.92
N LYS A 163 25.61 11.29 -3.34
CA LYS A 163 26.87 10.96 -4.01
C LYS A 163 27.64 10.07 -3.03
N ARG A 164 28.05 8.88 -3.49
CA ARG A 164 28.98 8.04 -2.75
C ARG A 164 30.32 8.76 -2.86
N ASN A 165 30.90 9.20 -1.75
CA ASN A 165 32.25 9.77 -1.76
C ASN A 165 33.21 8.65 -2.16
N GLU A 166 33.77 8.75 -3.35
CA GLU A 166 35.10 8.23 -3.65
C GLU A 166 36.07 9.29 -3.16
N ASP A 167 36.51 9.15 -1.91
CA ASP A 167 37.67 9.91 -1.43
C ASP A 167 38.91 9.15 -1.87
N SER A 168 39.34 9.43 -3.10
CA SER A 168 40.72 9.27 -3.52
C SER A 168 41.41 10.61 -3.30
N ASP A 169 41.99 10.80 -2.12
CA ASP A 169 42.91 11.90 -1.85
C ASP A 169 44.34 11.37 -1.86
N SER A 170 45.00 11.74 -2.95
CA SER A 170 46.45 11.79 -3.09
C SER A 170 47.01 12.98 -2.30
N ALA A 171 47.94 12.74 -1.38
CA ALA A 171 48.95 13.72 -0.98
C ALA A 171 50.23 12.98 -0.56
N THR A 172 51.22 12.90 -1.45
CA THR A 172 52.45 13.71 -1.42
C THR A 172 53.42 13.29 -0.31
N GLN A 173 54.57 12.71 -0.71
CA GLN A 173 55.92 13.18 -0.39
C GLN A 173 56.93 12.09 -0.79
N GLY A 174 57.82 12.43 -1.73
CA GLY A 174 58.97 11.58 -2.05
C GLY A 174 60.02 11.63 -0.92
N PRO A 175 60.98 10.71 -0.98
CA PRO A 175 62.36 11.14 -0.80
C PRO A 175 63.30 10.59 -1.89
N SER A 176 64.17 11.51 -2.32
CA SER A 176 65.59 11.35 -2.70
C SER A 176 66.22 9.99 -2.37
N TRP A 177 66.90 9.35 -3.35
CA TRP A 177 68.36 9.32 -3.50
C TRP A 177 68.80 8.36 -4.65
N GLN A 178 69.68 8.91 -5.52
CA GLN A 178 70.81 8.30 -6.25
C GLN A 178 70.72 6.91 -6.95
N SER A 179 70.89 6.97 -8.28
CA SER A 179 71.95 6.34 -9.10
C SER A 179 72.47 4.94 -8.72
N CYS A 180 72.46 4.01 -9.69
CA CYS A 180 73.66 3.56 -10.40
C CYS A 180 73.35 2.48 -11.45
N ALA A 181 73.96 2.67 -12.63
CA ALA A 181 74.38 1.72 -13.67
C ALA A 181 73.38 0.66 -14.18
#